data_AF-A0A917LMJ1-F1
#
_entry.id   AF-A0A917LMJ1-F1
#
_cell.length_a   1.000
_cell.length_b   1.000
_cell.length_c   1.000
_cell.angle_alpha   90.00
_cell.angle_beta   90.00
_cell.angle_gamma   90.00
#
_symmetry.space_group_name_H-M   'P 1'
#
loop_
_entity.id
_entity.type
_entity.pdbx_description
1 polymer ?
#
loop_
_entity_poly.entity_id
_entity_poly.type
_entity_poly.pdbx_seq_one_letter_code
_entity_poly.pdbx_strand_id
1 'polypeptide(L)'
;MGFSLDFWDYVTFIVLALFVLSFLILIFWIAGLPGRIAIARKHPEAEAVKLLGWSGFLTIVPWIQAFIWAFKPTDIIDIRRFPKEEAEKTEEEINRLKENPGKL
;
A
#
# COMPACT_ATOMS: atom_id res chain seq x y z
N MET A 1 -11.95 1.61 -53.25
CA MET A 1 -10.75 0.91 -52.77
C MET A 1 -11.22 -0.37 -52.10
N GLY A 2 -10.92 -1.55 -52.64
CA GLY A 2 -11.30 -2.83 -52.06
C GLY A 2 -10.15 -3.33 -51.18
N PHE A 3 -10.24 -3.13 -49.88
CA PHE A 3 -9.33 -3.77 -48.92
C PHE A 3 -9.92 -5.13 -48.55
N SER A 4 -9.20 -6.21 -48.88
CA SER A 4 -9.45 -7.55 -48.34
C SER A 4 -8.56 -7.73 -47.13
N LEU A 5 -9.18 -7.92 -45.95
CA LEU A 5 -8.43 -8.26 -44.75
C LEU A 5 -7.88 -9.67 -44.87
N ASP A 6 -6.57 -9.80 -44.76
CA ASP A 6 -5.90 -11.10 -44.80
C ASP A 6 -5.69 -11.66 -43.37
N PHE A 7 -5.16 -12.89 -43.30
CA PHE A 7 -4.87 -13.53 -42.02
C PHE A 7 -3.90 -12.71 -41.14
N TRP A 8 -2.91 -12.05 -41.75
CA TRP A 8 -1.90 -11.28 -41.04
C TRP A 8 -2.46 -9.99 -40.45
N ASP A 9 -3.45 -9.38 -41.11
CA ASP A 9 -4.21 -8.25 -40.55
C ASP A 9 -4.89 -8.64 -39.23
N TYR A 10 -5.58 -9.78 -39.21
CA TYR A 10 -6.24 -10.26 -37.98
C TYR A 10 -5.23 -10.60 -36.87
N VAL A 11 -4.12 -11.25 -37.21
CA VAL A 11 -3.05 -11.54 -36.23
C VAL A 11 -2.50 -10.24 -35.66
N THR A 12 -2.23 -9.25 -36.50
CA THR A 12 -1.77 -7.91 -36.09
C THR A 12 -2.74 -7.26 -35.12
N PHE A 13 -4.05 -7.28 -35.41
CA PHE A 13 -5.06 -6.71 -34.51
C PHE A 13 -5.15 -7.42 -33.17
N ILE A 14 -5.04 -8.76 -33.15
CA ILE A 14 -5.04 -9.54 -31.90
C ILE A 14 -3.81 -9.18 -31.06
N VAL A 15 -2.63 -9.17 -31.68
CA VAL A 15 -1.38 -8.83 -30.98
C VAL A 15 -1.46 -7.40 -30.42
N LEU A 16 -1.95 -6.44 -31.22
CA LEU A 16 -2.16 -5.07 -30.79
C LEU A 16 -3.13 -4.98 -29.60
N ALA A 17 -4.27 -5.68 -29.67
CA ALA A 17 -5.26 -5.70 -28.60
C ALA A 17 -4.69 -6.28 -27.30
N LEU A 18 -3.92 -7.37 -27.38
CA LEU A 18 -3.22 -7.96 -26.23
C LEU A 18 -2.18 -7.00 -25.65
N PHE A 19 -1.48 -6.27 -26.50
CA PHE A 19 -0.49 -5.28 -26.07
C PHE A 19 -1.15 -4.14 -25.29
N VAL A 20 -2.25 -3.59 -25.83
CA VAL A 20 -3.03 -2.54 -25.16
C VAL A 20 -3.59 -3.04 -23.83
N LEU A 21 -4.17 -4.24 -23.80
CA LEU A 21 -4.68 -4.83 -22.57
C LEU A 21 -3.58 -5.01 -21.52
N SER A 22 -2.43 -5.55 -21.91
CA SER A 22 -1.28 -5.75 -21.03
C SER A 22 -0.77 -4.42 -20.48
N PHE A 23 -0.69 -3.40 -21.34
CA PHE A 23 -0.27 -2.05 -20.95
C PHE A 23 -1.24 -1.42 -19.94
N LEU A 24 -2.55 -1.55 -20.15
CA LEU A 24 -3.55 -1.07 -19.20
C LEU A 24 -3.45 -1.80 -17.85
N ILE A 25 -3.30 -3.13 -17.85
CA ILE A 25 -3.10 -3.91 -16.63
C ILE A 25 -1.88 -3.41 -15.86
N LEU A 26 -0.77 -3.16 -16.56
CA LEU A 26 0.44 -2.62 -15.95
C LEU A 26 0.19 -1.24 -15.33
N ILE A 27 -0.52 -0.35 -16.01
CA ILE A 27 -0.90 0.96 -15.47
C ILE A 27 -1.74 0.82 -14.20
N PHE A 28 -2.80 0.01 -14.21
CA PHE A 28 -3.63 -0.22 -13.03
C PHE A 28 -2.80 -0.78 -11.86
N TRP A 29 -1.88 -1.69 -12.15
CA TRP A 29 -1.00 -2.27 -11.15
C TRP A 29 -0.03 -1.24 -10.54
N ILE A 30 0.55 -0.37 -11.36
CA ILE A 30 1.45 0.71 -10.95
C ILE A 30 0.69 1.78 -10.15
N ALA A 31 -0.46 2.23 -10.63
CA ALA A 31 -1.26 3.27 -9.97
C ALA A 31 -1.56 2.95 -8.49
N GLY A 32 -1.90 1.70 -8.19
CA GLY A 32 -2.19 1.23 -6.82
C GLY A 32 -0.96 0.88 -5.97
N LEU A 33 0.27 0.99 -6.50
CA LEU A 33 1.50 0.57 -5.82
C LEU A 33 1.75 1.26 -4.46
N PRO A 34 1.61 2.60 -4.29
CA PRO A 34 1.91 3.24 -3.01
C PRO A 34 0.98 2.75 -1.88
N GLY A 35 -0.31 2.53 -2.17
CA GLY A 35 -1.26 1.98 -1.21
C GLY A 35 -0.89 0.56 -0.76
N ARG A 36 -0.44 -0.30 -1.69
CA ARG A 36 0.02 -1.66 -1.35
C ARG A 36 1.26 -1.63 -0.45
N ILE A 37 2.18 -0.71 -0.70
CA ILE A 37 3.37 -0.50 0.13
C ILE A 37 2.97 -0.04 1.54
N ALA A 38 2.05 0.92 1.65
CA ALA A 38 1.57 1.40 2.94
C ALA A 38 0.91 0.29 3.78
N ILE A 39 0.10 -0.57 3.16
CA ILE A 39 -0.50 -1.74 3.81
C ILE A 39 0.59 -2.71 4.29
N ALA A 40 1.56 -3.05 3.43
CA ALA A 40 2.65 -3.96 3.79
C ALA A 40 3.51 -3.43 4.95
N ARG A 41 3.59 -2.10 5.10
CA ARG A 41 4.33 -1.42 6.16
C ARG A 41 3.50 -1.14 7.42
N LYS A 42 2.24 -1.58 7.49
CA LYS A 42 1.31 -1.30 8.60
C LYS A 42 1.13 0.20 8.85
N HIS A 43 1.14 1.00 7.78
CA HIS A 43 0.93 2.44 7.87
C HIS A 43 -0.47 2.73 8.45
N PRO A 44 -0.60 3.64 9.44
CA PRO A 44 -1.88 3.89 10.12
C PRO A 44 -2.96 4.43 9.17
N GLU A 45 -2.54 5.22 8.17
CA GLU A 45 -3.43 5.82 7.17
C GLU A 45 -3.33 5.11 5.81
N ALA A 46 -3.16 3.78 5.82
CA ALA A 46 -2.96 3.00 4.58
C ALA A 46 -4.11 3.16 3.57
N GLU A 47 -5.36 3.33 4.01
CA GLU A 47 -6.49 3.61 3.11
C GLU A 47 -6.39 4.97 2.43
N ALA A 48 -5.98 6.02 3.16
CA ALA A 48 -5.79 7.35 2.59
C ALA A 48 -4.68 7.34 1.53
N VAL A 49 -3.56 6.66 1.81
CA VAL A 49 -2.47 6.49 0.85
C VAL A 49 -2.93 5.70 -0.39
N LYS A 50 -3.77 4.68 -0.21
CA LYS A 50 -4.36 3.93 -1.32
C LYS A 50 -5.25 4.82 -2.19
N LEU A 51 -6.13 5.61 -1.59
CA LEU A 51 -7.02 6.52 -2.32
C LEU A 51 -6.20 7.56 -3.09
N LEU A 52 -5.21 8.17 -2.43
CA LEU A 52 -4.31 9.17 -3.03
C LEU A 52 -3.47 8.59 -4.16
N GLY A 53 -3.03 7.33 -4.04
CA GLY A 53 -2.35 6.61 -5.12
C GLY A 53 -3.24 6.49 -6.36
N TRP A 54 -4.49 6.06 -6.19
CA TRP A 54 -5.42 5.89 -7.30
C TRP A 54 -5.89 7.23 -7.92
N SER A 55 -6.28 8.20 -7.10
CA SER A 55 -6.76 9.51 -7.58
C SER A 55 -5.62 10.40 -8.07
N GLY A 56 -4.44 10.28 -7.47
CA GLY A 56 -3.25 11.06 -7.77
C GLY A 56 -2.48 10.61 -8.99
N PHE A 57 -2.71 9.38 -9.47
CA PHE A 57 -2.03 8.83 -10.64
C PHE A 57 -2.21 9.71 -11.89
N LEU A 58 -3.40 10.31 -12.05
CA LEU A 58 -3.71 11.21 -13.17
C LEU A 58 -2.91 12.51 -13.17
N THR A 59 -2.52 12.99 -11.99
CA THR A 59 -1.85 14.30 -11.81
C THR A 59 -0.37 14.17 -11.46
N ILE A 60 0.16 12.94 -11.39
CA ILE A 60 1.55 12.52 -11.10
C ILE A 60 2.07 13.00 -9.74
N VAL A 61 2.00 14.30 -9.45
CA VAL A 61 2.47 14.92 -8.21
C VAL A 61 1.85 14.27 -6.97
N PRO A 62 0.51 14.09 -6.86
CA PRO A 62 -0.06 13.44 -5.68
C PRO A 62 0.25 11.94 -5.63
N TRP A 63 0.53 11.31 -6.77
CA TRP A 63 0.98 9.91 -6.79
C TRP A 63 2.38 9.75 -6.19
N ILE A 64 3.33 10.62 -6.55
CA ILE A 64 4.66 10.68 -5.93
C ILE A 64 4.54 11.01 -4.43
N GLN A 65 3.66 11.94 -4.06
CA GLN A 65 3.39 12.25 -2.66
C GLN A 65 2.88 11.03 -1.88
N ALA A 66 1.99 10.23 -2.47
CA ALA A 66 1.49 8.99 -1.86
C ALA A 66 2.63 7.99 -1.61
N PHE A 67 3.63 7.89 -2.51
CA PHE A 67 4.82 7.08 -2.24
C PHE A 67 5.62 7.61 -1.07
N ILE A 68 5.99 8.90 -1.09
CA ILE A 68 6.78 9.50 -0.01
C ILE A 68 6.11 9.22 1.33
N TRP A 69 4.78 9.38 1.38
CA TRP A 69 4.01 9.11 2.58
C TRP A 69 3.99 7.63 2.96
N ALA A 70 3.84 6.71 2.00
CA ALA A 70 3.90 5.27 2.24
C ALA A 70 5.23 4.81 2.88
N PHE A 71 6.33 5.52 2.62
CA PHE A 71 7.65 5.24 3.18
C PHE A 71 7.94 6.01 4.48
N LYS A 72 7.17 7.05 4.79
CA LYS A 72 7.37 7.86 5.99
C LYS A 72 7.06 7.02 7.25
N PRO A 73 7.92 7.02 8.27
CA PRO A 73 7.58 6.47 9.58
C PRO A 73 6.41 7.26 10.17
N THR A 74 5.34 6.56 10.51
CA THR A 74 4.13 7.12 11.13
C THR A 74 3.83 6.30 12.37
N ASP A 75 4.64 6.54 13.40
CA ASP A 75 4.39 5.99 14.71
C ASP A 75 3.13 6.66 15.28
N ILE A 76 2.10 5.85 15.58
CA ILE A 76 0.97 6.36 16.37
C ILE A 76 1.42 6.38 17.83
N ILE A 77 1.68 7.58 18.34
CA ILE A 77 1.86 7.80 19.78
C ILE A 77 0.46 7.99 20.38
N ASP A 78 -0.03 7.01 21.14
CA ASP A 78 -1.27 7.18 21.90
C ASP A 78 -1.00 8.12 23.08
N ILE A 79 -1.45 9.37 22.98
CA ILE A 79 -1.27 10.40 24.01
C ILE A 79 -2.00 10.02 25.32
N ARG A 80 -2.97 9.10 25.27
CA ARG A 80 -3.74 8.66 26.44
C ARG A 80 -3.05 7.58 27.27
N ARG A 81 -2.00 6.94 26.73
CA ARG A 81 -1.10 6.06 27.48
C ARG A 81 0.31 6.55 27.27
N PHE A 82 0.78 7.41 28.17
CA PHE A 82 2.14 7.91 28.06
C PHE A 82 3.13 6.75 28.14
N PRO A 83 4.23 6.78 27.37
CA PRO A 83 5.23 5.71 27.36
C PRO A 83 5.74 5.32 28.76
N LYS A 84 5.76 6.29 29.69
CA LYS A 84 6.13 6.07 31.09
C LYS A 84 5.11 5.22 31.85
N GLU A 85 3.82 5.49 31.70
CA GLU A 85 2.77 4.73 32.41
C GLU A 85 2.68 3.28 31.92
N GLU A 86 2.89 3.03 30.63
CA GLU A 86 3.02 1.67 30.05
C GLU A 86 4.27 0.95 30.58
N ALA A 87 5.41 1.66 30.66
CA ALA A 87 6.64 1.12 31.19
C ALA A 87 6.50 0.76 32.68
N GLU A 88 5.92 1.65 33.48
CA GLU A 88 5.65 1.43 34.90
C GLU A 88 4.74 0.22 35.12
N LYS A 89 3.62 0.10 34.39
CA LYS A 89 2.73 -1.07 34.48
C LYS A 89 3.40 -2.37 34.08
N THR A 90 4.24 -2.33 33.04
CA THR A 90 5.01 -3.50 32.61
C THR A 90 6.00 -3.93 33.69
N GLU A 91 6.66 -2.98 34.34
CA GLU A 91 7.62 -3.24 35.41
C GLU A 91 6.94 -3.79 36.67
N GLU A 92 5.78 -3.25 37.05
CA GLU A 92 4.91 -3.79 38.09
C GLU A 92 4.50 -5.24 37.80
N GLU A 93 4.09 -5.53 36.56
CA GLU A 93 3.65 -6.85 36.15
C GLU A 93 4.83 -7.86 36.11
N ILE A 94 6.01 -7.44 35.65
CA ILE A 94 7.25 -8.23 35.71
C ILE A 94 7.61 -8.56 37.16
N ASN A 95 7.54 -7.57 38.07
CA ASN A 95 7.84 -7.79 39.48
C ASN A 95 6.84 -8.74 40.14
N ARG A 96 5.54 -8.57 39.85
CA ARG A 96 4.49 -9.50 40.28
C ARG A 96 4.75 -10.94 39.81
N LEU A 97 5.16 -11.13 38.55
CA LEU A 97 5.46 -12.46 37.99
C LEU A 97 6.73 -13.07 38.62
N LYS A 98 7.76 -12.26 38.89
CA LYS A 98 8.96 -12.72 39.62
C LYS A 98 8.64 -13.18 41.04
N GLU A 99 7.74 -12.48 41.73
CA GLU A 99 7.32 -12.84 43.09
C GLU A 99 6.44 -14.09 43.13
N ASN A 100 5.69 -14.41 42.06
CA ASN A 100 4.77 -15.54 42.06
C ASN A 100 4.74 -16.32 40.72
N PRO A 101 5.83 -17.05 40.39
CA PRO A 101 6.01 -17.69 39.08
C PRO A 101 5.07 -18.88 38.79
N GLY A 102 4.24 -19.32 39.73
CA GLY A 102 3.42 -20.54 39.63
C GLY A 102 1.94 -20.35 39.28
N LYS A 103 1.46 -19.12 39.05
CA LYS A 103 0.07 -18.86 38.63
C LYS A 103 0.00 -18.54 37.14
N LEU A 104 -0.04 -19.58 36.31
CA LEU A 104 -0.56 -19.55 34.94
C LEU A 104 -1.95 -20.18 34.94
#